data_AF-A0A7Y2KLR0-F1
#
_entry.id   AF-A0A7Y2KLR0-F1
#
_cell.length_a   1.000
_cell.length_b   1.000
_cell.length_c   1.000
_cell.angle_alpha   90.00
_cell.angle_beta   90.00
_cell.angle_gamma   90.00
#
_symmetry.space_group_name_H-M   'P 1'
#
loop_
_entity.id
_entity.type
_entity.pdbx_description
1 polymer ?
#
loop_
_entity_poly.entity_id
_entity_poly.type
_entity_poly.pdbx_seq_one_letter_code
_entity_poly.pdbx_strand_id
1 'polypeptide(L)'
;MLLLLSIPPLLLLPPGKELHGIAQRRKKSTGNGGFTFVEIVISLFIIGILTAIAIPAYTNYVDRSLVKLSIKNIRILEQSIKAFEFDNMRLPNGLNELGPVEMLGVNGDSVTQSSPFLDPYGNAFRYLNFANEPPGWPNCRTDQVDKPLSLDYDLY
;
A
#
# COMPACT_ATOMS: atom_id res chain seq x y z
N MET A 1 90.31 -52.65 -32.21
CA MET A 1 89.42 -52.05 -31.20
C MET A 1 89.68 -50.55 -31.16
N LEU A 2 88.98 -49.80 -32.02
CA LEU A 2 88.72 -48.36 -31.93
C LEU A 2 87.69 -48.01 -33.03
N LEU A 3 86.58 -47.44 -32.57
CA LEU A 3 85.38 -47.00 -33.30
C LEU A 3 85.67 -45.83 -34.24
N LEU A 4 84.92 -45.77 -35.36
CA LEU A 4 84.50 -44.63 -36.20
C LEU A 4 84.23 -45.25 -37.59
N LEU A 5 83.13 -45.11 -38.33
CA LEU A 5 82.09 -44.09 -38.42
C LEU A 5 81.22 -44.54 -39.62
N SER A 6 79.93 -44.80 -39.45
CA SER A 6 79.00 -44.80 -40.59
C SER A 6 77.57 -44.63 -40.08
N ILE A 7 77.20 -43.39 -39.78
CA ILE A 7 75.82 -43.00 -39.51
C ILE A 7 75.23 -42.62 -40.88
N PRO A 8 74.21 -43.34 -41.40
CA PRO A 8 73.55 -42.92 -42.63
C PRO A 8 72.77 -41.61 -42.39
N PRO A 9 72.74 -40.71 -43.38
CA PRO A 9 72.22 -39.35 -43.24
C PRO A 9 70.72 -39.34 -42.97
N LEU A 10 70.34 -38.55 -41.95
CA LEU A 10 68.98 -38.12 -41.62
C LEU A 10 68.12 -37.88 -42.87
N LEU A 11 67.16 -38.77 -43.11
CA LEU A 11 66.14 -38.58 -44.13
C LEU A 11 65.21 -37.44 -43.69
N LEU A 12 65.48 -36.26 -44.24
CA LEU A 12 64.78 -35.00 -44.02
C LEU A 12 63.32 -35.12 -44.48
N LEU A 13 62.40 -35.46 -43.57
CA LEU A 13 60.97 -35.39 -43.87
C LEU A 13 60.61 -33.90 -44.06
N PRO A 14 59.99 -33.50 -45.19
CA PRO A 14 59.59 -32.11 -45.38
C PRO A 14 58.58 -31.68 -44.30
N PRO A 15 58.72 -30.48 -43.72
CA PRO A 15 57.69 -29.90 -42.87
C PRO A 15 56.53 -29.45 -43.78
N GLY A 16 55.33 -29.94 -43.51
CA GLY A 16 54.12 -29.57 -44.24
C GLY A 16 53.31 -30.82 -44.58
N LYS A 17 52.18 -31.04 -43.92
CA LYS A 17 51.05 -30.13 -43.96
C LYS A 17 50.03 -30.54 -42.90
N GLU A 18 49.88 -29.69 -41.89
CA GLU A 18 48.76 -29.74 -40.95
C GLU A 18 47.45 -29.74 -41.75
N LEU A 19 46.78 -30.88 -41.82
CA LEU A 19 45.41 -30.99 -42.28
C LEU A 19 44.50 -30.43 -41.19
N HIS A 20 44.45 -29.11 -41.08
CA HIS A 20 43.44 -28.44 -40.28
C HIS A 20 42.73 -27.41 -41.13
N GLY A 21 41.94 -27.92 -42.08
CA GLY A 21 40.74 -27.23 -42.55
C GLY A 21 39.71 -27.20 -41.44
N ILE A 22 39.96 -26.42 -40.38
CA ILE A 22 38.94 -26.08 -39.40
C ILE A 22 37.99 -25.15 -40.15
N ALA A 23 36.90 -25.72 -40.67
CA ALA A 23 35.76 -24.96 -41.11
C ALA A 23 35.35 -24.06 -39.94
N GLN A 24 35.77 -22.79 -39.98
CA GLN A 24 35.41 -21.81 -38.99
C GLN A 24 33.92 -21.53 -39.16
N ARG A 25 33.11 -22.30 -38.45
CA ARG A 25 31.70 -22.02 -38.23
C ARG A 25 31.63 -20.67 -37.53
N ARG A 26 31.45 -19.58 -38.30
CA ARG A 26 31.19 -18.24 -37.75
C ARG A 26 29.99 -18.39 -36.82
N LYS A 27 30.25 -18.34 -35.51
CA LYS A 27 29.21 -18.24 -34.49
C LYS A 27 28.54 -16.89 -34.75
N LYS A 28 27.36 -16.91 -35.37
CA LYS A 28 26.54 -15.71 -35.56
C LYS A 28 26.29 -15.18 -34.16
N SER A 29 26.93 -14.07 -33.78
CA SER A 29 26.68 -13.47 -32.47
C SER A 29 25.22 -13.07 -32.47
N THR A 30 24.40 -13.81 -31.71
CA THR A 30 23.10 -13.34 -31.27
C THR A 30 23.36 -11.98 -30.62
N GLY A 31 22.86 -10.92 -31.25
CA GLY A 31 23.25 -9.55 -30.92
C GLY A 31 23.06 -9.28 -29.43
N ASN A 32 24.12 -8.80 -28.78
CA ASN A 32 24.00 -8.14 -27.49
C ASN A 32 23.37 -6.77 -27.76
N GLY A 33 22.04 -6.74 -27.86
CA GLY A 33 21.26 -5.50 -27.85
C GLY A 33 21.27 -4.92 -26.45
N GLY A 34 22.10 -3.91 -26.23
CA GLY A 34 22.09 -3.10 -25.01
C GLY A 34 20.95 -2.09 -25.03
N PHE A 35 20.42 -1.79 -23.84
CA PHE A 35 19.41 -0.75 -23.60
C PHE A 35 19.92 0.61 -24.10
N THR A 36 19.13 1.33 -24.91
CA THR A 36 19.56 2.63 -25.42
C THR A 36 19.20 3.75 -24.43
N PHE A 37 19.97 4.84 -24.41
CA PHE A 37 19.65 6.00 -23.56
C PHE A 37 18.27 6.58 -23.87
N VAL A 38 17.92 6.61 -25.16
CA VAL A 38 16.61 7.07 -25.64
C VAL A 38 15.47 6.23 -25.05
N GLU A 39 15.68 4.92 -24.90
CA GLU A 39 14.68 4.00 -24.35
C GLU A 39 14.41 4.26 -22.86
N ILE A 40 15.43 4.61 -22.07
CA ILE A 40 15.22 5.02 -20.67
C ILE A 40 14.50 6.37 -20.62
N VAL A 41 14.89 7.33 -21.45
CA VAL A 41 14.28 8.68 -21.46
C VAL A 41 12.79 8.61 -21.80
N ILE A 42 12.42 7.86 -22.84
CA ILE A 42 11.01 7.69 -23.23
C ILE A 42 10.24 6.92 -22.16
N SER A 43 10.85 5.88 -21.58
CA SER A 43 10.19 5.09 -20.52
C SER A 43 9.91 5.94 -19.28
N LEU A 44 10.88 6.75 -18.84
CA LEU A 44 10.71 7.66 -17.70
C LEU A 44 9.68 8.75 -18.00
N PHE A 45 9.61 9.23 -19.25
CA PHE A 45 8.59 10.18 -19.66
C PHE A 45 7.17 9.59 -19.55
N ILE A 46 6.97 8.38 -20.06
CA ILE A 46 5.67 7.68 -19.97
C ILE A 46 5.31 7.40 -18.50
N ILE A 47 6.25 6.86 -17.70
CA ILE A 47 6.04 6.60 -16.28
C ILE A 47 5.71 7.89 -15.54
N GLY A 48 6.39 9.00 -15.84
CA GLY A 48 6.13 10.31 -15.24
C GLY A 48 4.70 10.79 -15.49
N ILE A 49 4.22 10.71 -16.73
CA ILE A 49 2.84 11.08 -17.09
C ILE A 49 1.82 10.17 -16.39
N LEU A 50 2.05 8.86 -16.40
CA LEU A 50 1.17 7.91 -15.73
C LEU A 50 1.10 8.17 -14.23
N THR A 51 2.24 8.39 -13.59
CA THR A 51 2.34 8.63 -12.14
C THR A 51 1.64 9.93 -11.75
N ALA A 52 1.78 10.99 -12.55
CA ALA A 52 1.13 12.28 -12.30
C ALA A 52 -0.40 12.18 -12.24
N ILE A 53 -1.00 11.26 -13.00
CA ILE A 53 -2.46 11.02 -12.98
C ILE A 53 -2.82 9.94 -11.96
N ALA A 54 -1.99 8.91 -11.81
CA ALA A 54 -2.27 7.76 -10.97
C ALA A 54 -2.30 8.09 -9.47
N ILE A 55 -1.36 8.90 -8.97
CA ILE A 55 -1.29 9.25 -7.54
C ILE A 55 -2.55 9.98 -7.05
N PRO A 56 -2.98 11.11 -7.64
CA PRO A 56 -4.20 11.79 -7.18
C PRO A 56 -5.44 10.92 -7.37
N ALA A 57 -5.52 10.11 -8.43
CA ALA A 57 -6.65 9.20 -8.62
C ALA A 57 -6.73 8.12 -7.53
N TYR A 58 -5.59 7.53 -7.16
CA TYR A 58 -5.51 6.49 -6.13
C TYR A 58 -5.82 7.04 -4.73
N THR A 59 -5.24 8.18 -4.36
CA THR A 59 -5.50 8.83 -3.06
C THR A 59 -6.97 9.18 -2.89
N ASN A 60 -7.60 9.77 -3.91
CA ASN A 60 -9.05 10.03 -3.91
C ASN A 60 -9.90 8.75 -3.75
N TYR A 61 -9.45 7.62 -4.30
CA TYR A 61 -10.14 6.33 -4.14
C TYR A 61 -10.03 5.82 -2.70
N VAL A 62 -8.83 5.87 -2.12
CA VAL A 62 -8.59 5.50 -0.72
C VAL A 62 -9.39 6.41 0.22
N ASP A 63 -9.37 7.72 0.03
CA ASP A 63 -10.11 8.65 0.88
C ASP A 63 -11.62 8.36 0.86
N ARG A 64 -12.20 8.05 -0.30
CA ARG A 64 -13.61 7.64 -0.39
C ARG A 64 -13.89 6.33 0.35
N SER A 65 -12.93 5.41 0.41
CA SER A 65 -13.09 4.16 1.17
C SER A 65 -13.01 4.44 2.67
N LEU A 66 -12.08 5.29 3.11
CA LEU A 66 -11.92 5.70 4.50
C LEU A 66 -13.13 6.48 5.03
N VAL A 67 -13.75 7.36 4.22
CA VAL A 67 -15.01 8.03 4.57
C VAL A 67 -16.12 7.00 4.79
N LYS A 68 -16.29 6.04 3.88
CA LYS A 68 -17.30 4.98 4.01
C LYS A 68 -17.06 4.11 5.24
N LEU A 69 -15.79 3.83 5.54
CA LEU A 69 -15.39 3.07 6.73
C LEU A 69 -15.73 3.84 8.01
N SER A 70 -15.42 5.14 8.05
CA SER A 70 -15.77 6.03 9.17
C SER A 70 -17.27 6.04 9.43
N ILE A 71 -18.09 6.16 8.37
CA ILE A 71 -19.55 6.11 8.47
C ILE A 71 -20.02 4.78 9.07
N LYS A 72 -19.46 3.64 8.63
CA LYS A 72 -19.79 2.32 9.20
C LYS A 72 -19.41 2.24 10.69
N ASN A 73 -18.23 2.73 11.04
CA ASN A 73 -17.73 2.75 12.41
C ASN A 73 -18.59 3.62 13.33
N ILE A 74 -19.08 4.77 12.85
CA ILE A 74 -20.07 5.58 13.57
C ILE A 74 -21.36 4.78 13.82
N ARG A 75 -21.89 4.06 12.81
CA ARG A 75 -23.09 3.22 13.00
C ARG A 75 -22.90 2.11 14.03
N ILE A 76 -21.71 1.51 14.07
CA ILE A 76 -21.35 0.50 15.07
C ILE A 76 -21.35 1.12 16.47
N LEU A 77 -20.76 2.31 16.64
CA LEU A 77 -20.76 3.03 17.91
C LEU A 77 -22.18 3.44 18.32
N GLU A 78 -23.02 3.93 17.41
CA GLU A 78 -24.44 4.21 17.68
C GLU A 78 -25.17 2.98 18.22
N GLN A 79 -24.91 1.80 17.65
CA GLN A 79 -25.49 0.55 18.12
C GLN A 79 -25.02 0.19 19.53
N SER A 80 -23.72 0.38 19.82
CA SER A 80 -23.17 0.18 21.17
C SER A 80 -23.77 1.15 22.19
N ILE A 81 -23.95 2.42 21.82
CA ILE A 81 -24.60 3.44 22.66
C ILE A 81 -26.05 3.04 22.96
N LYS A 82 -26.81 2.58 21.96
CA LYS A 82 -28.19 2.12 22.15
C LYS A 82 -28.27 0.89 23.05
N ALA A 83 -27.33 -0.03 22.93
CA ALA A 83 -27.26 -1.19 23.82
C ALA A 83 -26.98 -0.74 25.28
N PHE A 84 -26.03 0.18 25.46
CA PHE A 84 -25.75 0.77 26.78
C PHE A 84 -26.98 1.46 27.37
N GLU A 85 -27.71 2.23 26.55
CA GLU A 85 -28.94 2.91 26.95
C GLU A 85 -30.01 1.93 27.40
N PHE A 86 -30.20 0.84 26.65
CA PHE A 86 -31.15 -0.21 27.00
C PHE A 86 -30.82 -0.86 28.36
N ASP A 87 -29.54 -1.11 28.62
CA ASP A 87 -29.09 -1.78 29.85
C ASP A 87 -29.12 -0.84 31.08
N ASN A 88 -28.81 0.44 30.89
CA ASN A 88 -28.63 1.40 31.99
C ASN A 88 -29.79 2.40 32.14
N MET A 89 -30.78 2.35 31.24
CA MET A 89 -31.89 3.32 31.13
C MET A 89 -31.42 4.78 31.02
N ARG A 90 -30.20 5.01 30.55
CA ARG A 90 -29.63 6.34 30.32
C ARG A 90 -28.60 6.29 29.20
N LEU A 91 -28.43 7.41 28.51
CA LEU A 91 -27.30 7.59 27.61
C LEU A 91 -25.97 7.65 28.38
N PRO A 92 -24.86 7.19 27.77
CA PRO A 92 -23.54 7.32 28.36
C PRO A 92 -23.16 8.81 28.51
N ASN A 93 -22.32 9.17 29.49
CA ASN A 93 -21.81 10.54 29.59
C ASN A 93 -20.61 10.78 28.65
N GLY A 94 -19.97 9.71 28.19
CA GLY A 94 -18.83 9.71 27.30
C GLY A 94 -18.60 8.33 26.69
N LEU A 95 -17.85 8.27 25.59
CA LEU A 95 -17.52 7.00 24.93
C LEU A 95 -16.67 6.07 25.81
N ASN A 96 -16.00 6.60 26.83
CA ASN A 96 -15.26 5.82 27.81
C ASN A 96 -16.14 4.92 28.69
N GLU A 97 -17.45 5.20 28.78
CA GLU A 97 -18.41 4.33 29.47
C GLU A 97 -18.84 3.15 28.60
N LEU A 98 -18.57 3.21 27.29
CA LEU A 98 -18.74 2.04 26.41
C LEU A 98 -17.65 1.02 26.72
N GLY A 99 -18.03 -0.25 26.76
CA GLY A 99 -17.08 -1.36 26.77
C GLY A 99 -16.31 -1.46 25.45
N PRO A 100 -15.48 -2.51 25.29
CA PRO A 100 -14.83 -2.79 24.01
C PRO A 100 -15.87 -2.97 22.90
N VAL A 101 -15.64 -2.32 21.75
CA VAL A 101 -16.52 -2.38 20.59
C VAL A 101 -15.76 -2.93 19.40
N GLU A 102 -16.36 -3.89 18.69
CA GLU A 102 -15.81 -4.44 17.45
C GLU A 102 -16.13 -3.51 16.28
N MET A 103 -15.11 -2.78 15.82
CA MET A 103 -15.19 -1.82 14.71
C MET A 103 -14.55 -2.42 13.45
N LEU A 104 -14.75 -1.77 12.30
CA LEU A 104 -14.14 -2.19 11.05
C LEU A 104 -12.81 -1.45 10.82
N GLY A 105 -11.75 -2.20 10.53
CA GLY A 105 -10.42 -1.69 10.20
C GLY A 105 -10.27 -1.33 8.73
N VAL A 106 -9.16 -0.63 8.40
CA VAL A 106 -8.87 -0.14 7.03
C VAL A 106 -8.75 -1.29 6.01
N ASN A 107 -8.28 -2.45 6.46
CA ASN A 107 -8.13 -3.63 5.62
C ASN A 107 -9.42 -4.47 5.51
N GLY A 108 -10.50 -4.06 6.19
CA GLY A 108 -11.75 -4.83 6.27
C GLY A 108 -11.79 -5.85 7.42
N ASP A 109 -10.77 -5.88 8.26
CA ASP A 109 -10.71 -6.75 9.44
C ASP A 109 -11.57 -6.19 10.59
N SER A 110 -12.11 -7.06 11.44
CA SER A 110 -12.74 -6.63 12.70
C SER A 110 -11.67 -6.26 13.72
N VAL A 111 -11.74 -5.04 14.25
CA VAL A 111 -10.81 -4.51 15.25
C VAL A 111 -11.60 -4.16 16.50
N THR A 112 -11.35 -4.89 17.59
CA THR A 112 -11.89 -4.54 18.91
C THR A 112 -11.12 -3.32 19.43
N GLN A 113 -11.81 -2.19 19.55
CA GLN A 113 -11.27 -0.97 20.11
C GLN A 113 -11.88 -0.67 21.48
N SER A 114 -11.10 -0.01 22.32
CA SER A 114 -11.57 0.62 23.56
C SER A 114 -11.28 2.11 23.48
N SER A 115 -11.94 2.90 24.34
CA SER A 115 -11.77 4.36 24.33
C SER A 115 -10.30 4.77 24.50
N PRO A 116 -9.76 5.69 23.67
CA PRO A 116 -10.47 6.45 22.63
C PRO A 116 -10.70 5.61 21.35
N PHE A 117 -11.95 5.58 20.89
CA PHE A 117 -12.27 5.00 19.57
C PHE A 117 -11.71 5.89 18.48
N LEU A 118 -10.96 5.33 17.55
CA LEU A 118 -10.26 6.08 16.51
C LEU A 118 -10.92 5.86 15.16
N ASP A 119 -11.06 6.95 14.40
CA ASP A 119 -11.42 6.91 13.00
C ASP A 119 -10.26 6.31 12.16
N PRO A 120 -10.51 5.96 10.89
CA PRO A 120 -9.48 5.46 9.98
C PRO A 120 -8.34 6.45 9.69
N TYR A 121 -8.52 7.73 10.03
CA TYR A 121 -7.53 8.79 9.86
C TYR A 121 -6.67 9.01 11.12
N GLY A 122 -6.98 8.30 12.22
CA GLY A 122 -6.29 8.40 13.50
C GLY A 122 -6.83 9.46 14.46
N ASN A 123 -7.94 10.13 14.14
CA ASN A 123 -8.63 11.06 15.02
C ASN A 123 -9.59 10.31 15.94
N ALA A 124 -9.75 10.79 17.19
CA ALA A 124 -10.71 10.19 18.10
C ALA A 124 -12.15 10.59 17.72
N PHE A 125 -13.06 9.61 17.71
CA PHE A 125 -14.50 9.89 17.66
C PHE A 125 -14.90 10.73 18.87
N ARG A 126 -15.71 11.74 18.64
CA ARG A 126 -16.23 12.62 19.67
C ARG A 126 -17.72 12.37 19.86
N TYR A 127 -18.09 12.33 21.13
CA TYR A 127 -19.46 12.15 21.57
C TYR A 127 -19.85 13.29 22.49
N LEU A 128 -21.06 13.79 22.30
CA LEU A 128 -21.65 14.85 23.10
C LEU A 128 -23.05 14.43 23.53
N ASN A 129 -23.25 14.23 24.83
CA ASN A 129 -24.57 13.97 25.40
C ASN A 129 -25.28 15.29 25.70
N PHE A 130 -26.45 15.54 25.08
CA PHE A 130 -27.14 16.81 25.24
C PHE A 130 -27.78 17.01 26.61
N ALA A 131 -28.02 15.93 27.36
CA ALA A 131 -28.54 16.03 28.73
C ALA A 131 -27.54 16.72 29.67
N ASN A 132 -26.24 16.68 29.34
CA ASN A 132 -25.17 17.29 30.13
C ASN A 132 -24.78 18.69 29.61
N GLU A 133 -25.33 19.12 28.48
CA GLU A 133 -24.99 20.40 27.87
C GLU A 133 -25.86 21.54 28.40
N PRO A 134 -25.30 22.76 28.53
CA PRO A 134 -26.08 23.93 28.89
C PRO A 134 -27.15 24.24 27.82
N PRO A 135 -28.29 24.84 28.21
CA PRO A 135 -29.33 25.24 27.26
C PRO A 135 -28.75 26.12 26.14
N GLY A 136 -29.00 25.74 24.90
CA GLY A 136 -28.43 26.41 23.71
C GLY A 136 -27.30 25.64 23.02
N TRP A 137 -26.91 24.46 23.54
CA TRP A 137 -26.08 23.46 22.86
C TRP A 137 -24.86 24.02 22.08
N PRO A 138 -23.97 24.79 22.73
CA PRO A 138 -22.89 25.51 22.05
C PRO A 138 -21.86 24.59 21.37
N ASN A 139 -21.75 23.34 21.84
CA ASN A 139 -20.77 22.37 21.35
C ASN A 139 -21.33 21.39 20.32
N CYS A 140 -22.64 21.42 20.05
CA CYS A 140 -23.26 20.50 19.09
C CYS A 140 -23.08 20.99 17.65
N ARG A 141 -23.06 20.07 16.68
CA ARG A 141 -23.16 20.45 15.28
C ARG A 141 -24.60 20.88 14.97
N THR A 142 -24.74 22.09 14.47
CA THR A 142 -26.03 22.67 14.10
C THR A 142 -26.28 22.59 12.59
N ASP A 143 -27.56 22.54 12.24
CA ASP A 143 -28.04 22.81 10.89
C ASP A 143 -27.91 24.31 10.56
N GLN A 144 -28.14 24.69 9.30
CA GLN A 144 -28.18 26.06 8.80
C GLN A 144 -29.18 26.97 9.57
N VAL A 145 -30.11 26.39 10.32
CA VAL A 145 -31.11 27.08 11.15
C VAL A 145 -30.73 27.10 12.64
N ASP A 146 -29.46 26.88 12.97
CA ASP A 146 -28.91 26.87 14.34
C ASP A 146 -29.61 25.87 15.30
N LYS A 147 -30.21 24.82 14.74
CA LYS A 147 -30.79 23.71 15.50
C LYS A 147 -29.82 22.54 15.54
N PRO A 148 -29.73 21.78 16.63
CA PRO A 148 -28.92 20.58 16.66
C PRO A 148 -29.40 19.57 15.60
N LEU A 149 -28.46 18.89 14.95
CA LEU A 149 -28.76 17.87 13.93
C LEU A 149 -29.46 16.63 14.52
N SER A 150 -29.25 16.38 15.81
CA SER A 150 -29.84 15.29 16.58
C SER A 150 -30.68 15.85 17.72
N LEU A 151 -31.49 15.01 18.37
CA LEU A 151 -32.27 15.41 19.55
C LEU A 151 -31.63 14.97 20.88
N ASP A 152 -30.91 13.85 20.88
CA ASP A 152 -30.45 13.21 22.12
C ASP A 152 -28.95 13.36 22.37
N TYR A 153 -28.13 13.13 21.33
CA TYR A 153 -26.68 13.23 21.38
C TYR A 153 -26.08 13.50 20.00
N ASP A 154 -24.83 13.97 19.97
CA ASP A 154 -24.03 14.13 18.74
C ASP A 154 -22.82 13.19 18.76
N LEU A 155 -22.57 12.50 17.65
CA LEU A 155 -21.43 11.59 17.46
C LEU A 155 -20.76 11.89 16.12
N TYR A 156 -19.44 12.07 16.11
CA TYR A 156 -18.66 12.41 14.92
C TYR A 156 -17.20 12.02 14.96
#